data_AF-T0I3Q4-F1
#
_entry.id   AF-T0I3Q4-F1
#
_cell.length_a   1.000
_cell.length_b   1.000
_cell.length_c   1.000
_cell.angle_alpha   90.00
_cell.angle_beta   90.00
_cell.angle_gamma   90.00
#
_symmetry.space_group_name_H-M   'P 1'
#
loop_
_entity.id
_entity.type
_entity.pdbx_description
1 polymer ?
#
loop_
_entity_poly.entity_id
_entity_poly.type
_entity_poly.pdbx_seq_one_letter_code
_entity_poly.pdbx_strand_id
1 'polypeptide(L)'
;MISATLWKEIEPLLPRNGRAADRVYKRAEGGGRKRNDDRLMFTAVLEKFATGQAWRDLTGDVYGSGSAVHARFRQWEKAGLIEALEHQGLLDHPELRPLCDAVAIRRASDMQAAKKRRESAQFPLLPIASAEPLPITARGRRIRLEIIAAAQRLFHRNGGEQGGGFETTTAEAIAAEAGVSTRTFFRYFQSKMDVIYLDLSYGLRDLGMELDRRLPHDKPVEQVLIAWFTSTLAMTHSEINRDRMRRAYSSPNFLARRGLFIMESQSIIFERLSRQQPYSGHGPMCRLISGILASMLDMINEAWAQRGAVPDEEMLTDMQQAFSAIGEVDLAHVLDKALREHALTPPTPIRKFL
;
A
#
# COMPACT_ATOMS: atom_id res chain seq x y z
N MET A 1 -3.80 -43.00 -14.99
CA MET A 1 -4.77 -42.47 -15.97
C MET A 1 -6.03 -42.07 -15.24
N ILE A 2 -6.64 -40.92 -15.59
CA ILE A 2 -7.92 -40.48 -15.00
C ILE A 2 -9.06 -41.44 -15.38
N SER A 3 -9.95 -41.75 -14.44
CA SER A 3 -11.16 -42.54 -14.66
C SER A 3 -12.15 -41.84 -15.62
N ALA A 4 -12.95 -42.64 -16.34
CA ALA A 4 -13.91 -42.11 -17.30
C ALA A 4 -15.02 -41.30 -16.65
N THR A 5 -15.39 -41.67 -15.41
CA THR A 5 -16.38 -40.96 -14.61
C THR A 5 -15.89 -39.57 -14.23
N LEU A 6 -14.72 -39.47 -13.60
CA LEU A 6 -14.14 -38.19 -13.22
C LEU A 6 -13.87 -37.29 -14.44
N TRP A 7 -13.45 -37.87 -15.57
CA TRP A 7 -13.24 -37.09 -16.78
C TRP A 7 -14.50 -36.38 -17.29
N LYS A 8 -15.69 -37.01 -17.17
CA LYS A 8 -16.95 -36.40 -17.58
C LYS A 8 -17.29 -35.13 -16.77
N GLU A 9 -16.77 -35.03 -15.56
CA GLU A 9 -16.95 -33.87 -14.68
C GLU A 9 -15.90 -32.78 -14.96
N ILE A 10 -14.68 -33.17 -15.32
CA ILE A 10 -13.57 -32.23 -15.61
C ILE A 10 -13.67 -31.63 -17.02
N GLU A 11 -14.00 -32.44 -18.04
CA GLU A 11 -14.00 -32.03 -19.44
C GLU A 11 -14.82 -30.75 -19.73
N PRO A 12 -16.02 -30.57 -19.15
CA PRO A 12 -16.81 -29.35 -19.34
C PRO A 12 -16.16 -28.08 -18.77
N LEU A 13 -15.25 -28.22 -17.79
CA LEU A 13 -14.55 -27.10 -17.15
C LEU A 13 -13.36 -26.61 -17.98
N LEU A 14 -12.94 -27.37 -19.00
CA LEU A 14 -11.84 -26.98 -19.86
C LEU A 14 -12.30 -25.96 -20.92
N PRO A 15 -11.47 -24.94 -21.24
CA PRO A 15 -11.81 -23.96 -22.26
C PRO A 15 -11.95 -24.65 -23.63
N ARG A 16 -13.16 -24.58 -24.20
CA ARG A 16 -13.43 -25.05 -25.56
C ARG A 16 -12.60 -24.23 -26.54
N ASN A 17 -11.68 -24.89 -27.24
CA ASN A 17 -10.90 -24.23 -28.28
C ASN A 17 -11.85 -24.00 -29.47
N GLY A 18 -12.07 -22.74 -29.83
CA GLY A 18 -13.15 -22.22 -30.70
C GLY A 18 -13.20 -22.74 -32.14
N ARG A 19 -13.24 -24.06 -32.33
CA ARG A 19 -13.72 -24.69 -33.55
C ARG A 19 -15.21 -24.92 -33.38
N ALA A 20 -16.00 -24.21 -34.18
CA ALA A 20 -17.44 -24.43 -34.26
C ALA A 20 -17.71 -25.90 -34.65
N ALA A 21 -18.57 -26.58 -33.89
CA ALA A 21 -18.80 -28.03 -33.99
C ALA A 21 -19.47 -28.45 -35.32
N ASP A 22 -20.05 -27.48 -36.01
CA ASP A 22 -20.77 -27.57 -37.28
C ASP A 22 -19.89 -27.34 -38.52
N ARG A 23 -18.61 -26.98 -38.35
CA ARG A 23 -17.68 -26.73 -39.46
C ARG A 23 -16.76 -27.91 -39.73
N VAL A 24 -16.77 -28.41 -40.98
CA VAL A 24 -15.78 -29.39 -41.46
C VAL A 24 -14.50 -28.65 -41.86
N TYR A 25 -13.48 -28.72 -40.99
CA TYR A 25 -12.17 -28.13 -41.25
C TYR A 25 -11.33 -29.06 -42.13
N LYS A 26 -11.07 -28.69 -43.39
CA LYS A 26 -10.06 -29.36 -44.23
C LYS A 26 -8.65 -28.97 -43.77
N ARG A 27 -7.77 -29.96 -43.63
CA ARG A 27 -6.34 -29.75 -43.35
C ARG A 27 -5.63 -29.26 -44.62
N ALA A 28 -4.79 -28.23 -44.49
CA ALA A 28 -3.82 -27.88 -45.52
C ALA A 28 -2.68 -28.92 -45.55
N GLU A 29 -2.16 -29.22 -46.73
CA GLU A 29 -0.94 -30.02 -46.89
C GLU A 29 0.23 -29.32 -46.16
N GLY A 30 0.99 -30.06 -45.35
CA GLY A 30 2.04 -29.53 -44.49
C GLY A 30 1.59 -29.04 -43.09
N GLY A 31 0.30 -29.15 -42.75
CA GLY A 31 -0.19 -28.80 -41.41
C GLY A 31 0.37 -29.72 -40.31
N GLY A 32 0.83 -29.13 -39.19
CA GLY A 32 1.45 -29.85 -38.07
C GLY A 32 0.64 -31.02 -37.46
N ARG A 33 1.31 -31.82 -36.62
CA ARG A 33 0.77 -33.04 -35.98
C ARG A 33 -0.62 -32.81 -35.34
N LYS A 34 -1.48 -33.83 -35.37
CA LYS A 34 -2.85 -33.73 -34.82
C LYS A 34 -2.75 -33.37 -33.34
N ARG A 35 -3.61 -32.45 -32.89
CA ARG A 35 -3.68 -32.06 -31.49
C ARG A 35 -3.99 -33.30 -30.65
N ASN A 36 -3.14 -33.59 -29.66
CA ASN A 36 -3.39 -34.67 -28.72
C ASN A 36 -4.65 -34.39 -27.90
N ASP A 37 -5.28 -35.47 -27.46
CA ASP A 37 -6.49 -35.48 -26.66
C ASP A 37 -6.32 -34.73 -25.32
N ASP A 38 -7.36 -34.02 -24.87
CA ASP A 38 -7.28 -33.20 -23.65
C ASP A 38 -7.24 -34.08 -22.39
N ARG A 39 -7.85 -35.26 -22.37
CA ARG A 39 -7.74 -36.23 -21.26
C ARG A 39 -6.35 -36.79 -21.15
N LEU A 40 -5.74 -37.10 -22.31
CA LEU A 40 -4.35 -37.55 -22.37
C LEU A 40 -3.40 -36.47 -21.83
N MET A 41 -3.61 -35.21 -22.23
CA MET A 41 -2.81 -34.08 -21.75
C MET A 41 -3.00 -33.81 -20.26
N PHE A 42 -4.23 -33.89 -19.76
CA PHE A 42 -4.52 -33.74 -18.34
C PHE A 42 -3.87 -34.87 -17.52
N THR A 43 -3.89 -36.10 -18.04
CA THR A 43 -3.19 -37.23 -17.41
C THR A 43 -1.69 -36.97 -17.29
N ALA A 44 -1.06 -36.41 -18.32
CA ALA A 44 0.36 -36.03 -18.29
C ALA A 44 0.65 -34.94 -17.24
N VAL A 45 -0.28 -34.00 -17.03
CA VAL A 45 -0.18 -32.97 -15.97
C VAL A 45 -0.20 -33.61 -14.58
N LEU A 46 -1.08 -34.58 -14.35
CA LEU A 46 -1.11 -35.30 -13.07
C LEU A 46 0.17 -36.10 -12.84
N GLU A 47 0.69 -36.77 -13.87
CA GLU A 47 1.96 -37.52 -13.76
C GLU A 47 3.13 -36.58 -13.46
N LYS A 48 3.18 -35.42 -14.10
CA LYS A 48 4.17 -34.36 -13.83
C LYS A 48 4.19 -33.95 -12.35
N PHE A 49 3.02 -33.80 -11.74
CA PHE A 49 2.90 -33.38 -10.35
C PHE A 49 3.10 -34.54 -9.37
N ALA A 50 2.74 -35.76 -9.76
CA ALA A 50 2.95 -36.95 -8.94
C ALA A 50 4.45 -37.32 -8.83
N THR A 51 5.19 -37.19 -9.93
CA THR A 51 6.59 -37.63 -10.03
C THR A 51 7.61 -36.51 -9.82
N GLY A 52 7.21 -35.24 -10.00
CA GLY A 52 8.10 -34.09 -9.90
C GLY A 52 9.06 -33.91 -11.09
N GLN A 53 9.11 -34.82 -12.07
CA GLN A 53 10.04 -34.77 -13.23
C GLN A 53 9.96 -33.45 -14.01
N ALA A 54 11.01 -33.00 -14.69
CA ALA A 54 10.89 -31.78 -15.49
C ALA A 54 9.92 -31.99 -16.67
N TRP A 55 9.22 -30.93 -17.11
CA TRP A 55 8.26 -31.04 -18.23
C TRP A 55 8.86 -31.70 -19.47
N ARG A 56 10.12 -31.40 -19.81
CA ARG A 56 10.85 -31.97 -20.95
C ARG A 56 11.13 -33.47 -20.85
N ASP A 57 11.10 -34.02 -19.63
CA ASP A 57 11.45 -35.41 -19.33
C ASP A 57 10.20 -36.31 -19.24
N LEU A 58 9.00 -35.73 -19.37
CA LEU A 58 7.76 -36.51 -19.54
C LEU A 58 7.89 -37.40 -20.78
N THR A 59 7.46 -38.65 -20.66
CA THR A 59 7.57 -39.70 -21.70
C THR A 59 7.01 -39.22 -23.05
N GLY A 60 7.93 -38.73 -23.90
CA GLY A 60 7.61 -38.08 -25.16
C GLY A 60 6.85 -38.97 -26.15
N ASP A 61 7.03 -40.28 -26.03
CA ASP A 61 6.39 -41.29 -26.88
C ASP A 61 4.89 -41.46 -26.59
N VAL A 62 4.45 -41.15 -25.37
CA VAL A 62 3.05 -41.32 -24.94
C VAL A 62 2.27 -40.01 -25.05
N TYR A 63 2.84 -38.91 -24.55
CA TYR A 63 2.12 -37.63 -24.42
C TYR A 63 2.49 -36.61 -25.50
N GLY A 64 3.51 -36.88 -26.31
CA GLY A 64 4.13 -35.89 -27.19
C GLY A 64 5.09 -34.97 -26.43
N SER A 65 5.36 -33.80 -27.00
CA SER A 65 6.28 -32.83 -26.38
C SER A 65 5.80 -32.37 -25.02
N GLY A 66 6.64 -32.49 -24.00
CA GLY A 66 6.40 -31.94 -22.67
C GLY A 66 6.13 -30.43 -22.64
N SER A 67 6.72 -29.68 -23.57
CA SER A 67 6.43 -28.25 -23.75
C SER A 67 4.98 -28.01 -24.18
N ALA A 68 4.40 -28.93 -24.97
CA ALA A 68 2.99 -28.85 -25.36
C ALA A 68 2.04 -29.14 -24.19
N VAL A 69 2.42 -30.09 -23.31
CA VAL A 69 1.68 -30.37 -22.05
C VAL A 69 1.71 -29.12 -21.15
N HIS A 70 2.89 -28.55 -20.93
CA HIS A 70 3.06 -27.36 -20.09
C HIS A 70 2.28 -26.16 -20.63
N ALA A 71 2.38 -25.88 -21.93
CA ALA A 71 1.65 -24.79 -22.56
C ALA A 71 0.13 -24.95 -22.40
N ARG A 72 -0.37 -26.18 -22.54
CA ARG A 72 -1.80 -26.48 -22.38
C ARG A 72 -2.25 -26.33 -20.93
N PHE A 73 -1.48 -26.83 -19.98
CA PHE A 73 -1.78 -26.61 -18.56
C PHE A 73 -1.84 -25.13 -18.20
N ARG A 74 -0.87 -24.33 -18.68
CA ARG A 74 -0.85 -22.87 -18.46
C ARG A 74 -2.06 -22.18 -19.08
N GLN A 75 -2.52 -22.64 -20.25
CA GLN A 75 -3.73 -22.12 -20.87
C GLN A 75 -4.97 -22.41 -20.00
N TRP A 76 -5.09 -23.63 -19.47
CA TRP A 76 -6.20 -24.01 -18.60
C TRP A 76 -6.18 -23.29 -17.26
N GLU A 77 -5.00 -23.17 -16.65
CA GLU A 77 -4.80 -22.40 -15.42
C GLU A 77 -5.21 -20.93 -15.61
N LYS A 78 -4.78 -20.30 -16.72
CA LYS A 78 -5.19 -18.93 -17.06
C LYS A 78 -6.70 -18.81 -17.30
N ALA A 79 -7.36 -19.88 -17.73
CA ALA A 79 -8.80 -19.92 -17.95
C ALA A 79 -9.61 -20.22 -16.68
N GLY A 80 -8.96 -20.39 -15.52
CA GLY A 80 -9.64 -20.60 -14.23
C GLY A 80 -9.94 -22.06 -13.89
N LEU A 81 -9.22 -23.03 -14.49
CA LEU A 81 -9.47 -24.46 -14.25
C LEU A 81 -9.33 -24.84 -12.76
N ILE A 82 -8.32 -24.33 -12.06
CA ILE A 82 -8.07 -24.72 -10.66
C ILE A 82 -9.22 -24.25 -9.78
N GLU A 83 -9.66 -23.01 -9.98
CA GLU A 83 -10.78 -22.38 -9.29
C GLU A 83 -12.09 -23.12 -9.59
N ALA A 84 -12.29 -23.55 -10.84
CA ALA A 84 -13.46 -24.34 -11.22
C ALA A 84 -13.48 -25.74 -10.57
N LEU A 85 -12.33 -26.42 -10.49
CA LEU A 85 -12.21 -27.72 -9.81
C LEU A 85 -12.48 -27.59 -8.31
N GLU A 86 -12.01 -26.51 -7.68
CA GLU A 86 -12.27 -26.26 -6.26
C GLU A 86 -13.73 -25.94 -5.99
N HIS A 87 -14.35 -25.07 -6.79
CA HIS A 87 -15.75 -24.71 -6.62
C HIS A 87 -16.68 -25.94 -6.76
N GLN A 88 -16.30 -26.92 -7.59
CA GLN A 88 -17.03 -28.18 -7.76
C GLN A 88 -16.64 -29.26 -6.74
N GLY A 89 -15.70 -28.99 -5.83
CA GLY A 89 -15.19 -29.97 -4.86
C GLY A 89 -14.38 -31.11 -5.49
N LEU A 90 -13.98 -30.98 -6.76
CA LEU A 90 -13.26 -32.03 -7.49
C LEU A 90 -11.80 -32.11 -7.09
N LEU A 91 -11.20 -31.00 -6.66
CA LEU A 91 -9.77 -30.96 -6.33
C LEU A 91 -9.41 -31.89 -5.15
N ASP A 92 -10.36 -32.22 -4.29
CA ASP A 92 -10.20 -33.16 -3.17
C ASP A 92 -10.30 -34.64 -3.60
N HIS A 93 -10.66 -34.91 -4.87
CA HIS A 93 -10.77 -36.27 -5.38
C HIS A 93 -9.42 -37.00 -5.34
N PRO A 94 -9.34 -38.29 -4.92
CA PRO A 94 -8.08 -39.02 -4.80
C PRO A 94 -7.22 -39.03 -6.07
N GLU A 95 -7.85 -39.12 -7.25
CA GLU A 95 -7.14 -39.09 -8.54
C GLU A 95 -6.53 -37.70 -8.89
N LEU A 96 -7.02 -36.61 -8.28
CA LEU A 96 -6.48 -35.26 -8.45
C LEU A 96 -5.49 -34.88 -7.35
N ARG A 97 -5.18 -35.78 -6.42
CA ARG A 97 -4.29 -35.52 -5.29
C ARG A 97 -2.96 -34.88 -5.69
N PRO A 98 -2.25 -35.33 -6.75
CA PRO A 98 -1.02 -34.68 -7.18
C PRO A 98 -1.19 -33.20 -7.56
N LEU A 99 -2.31 -32.86 -8.20
CA LEU A 99 -2.63 -31.48 -8.56
C LEU A 99 -2.98 -30.66 -7.32
N CYS A 100 -3.78 -31.22 -6.41
CA CYS A 100 -4.13 -30.58 -5.14
C CYS A 100 -2.89 -30.23 -4.31
N ASP A 101 -1.99 -31.20 -4.11
CA ASP A 101 -0.75 -31.00 -3.36
C ASP A 101 0.14 -29.94 -4.04
N ALA A 102 0.24 -29.94 -5.39
CA ALA A 102 1.00 -28.93 -6.13
C ALA A 102 0.41 -27.51 -5.97
N VAL A 103 -0.92 -27.38 -5.99
CA VAL A 103 -1.62 -26.10 -5.75
C VAL A 103 -1.36 -25.62 -4.32
N ALA A 104 -1.43 -26.52 -3.33
CA ALA A 104 -1.16 -26.19 -1.93
C ALA A 104 0.29 -25.71 -1.72
N ILE A 105 1.27 -26.39 -2.31
CA ILE A 105 2.69 -26.00 -2.26
C ILE A 105 2.90 -24.62 -2.89
N ARG A 106 2.31 -24.37 -4.08
CA ARG A 106 2.41 -23.08 -4.75
C ARG A 106 1.83 -21.96 -3.89
N ARG A 107 0.64 -22.16 -3.32
CA ARG A 107 0.00 -21.21 -2.40
C ARG A 107 0.83 -20.94 -1.15
N ALA A 108 1.42 -21.97 -0.55
CA ALA A 108 2.31 -21.82 0.59
C ALA A 108 3.56 -20.99 0.23
N SER A 109 4.15 -21.25 -0.96
CA SER A 109 5.27 -20.47 -1.47
C SER A 109 4.90 -19.02 -1.76
N ASP A 110 3.75 -18.77 -2.40
CA ASP A 110 3.23 -17.43 -2.67
C ASP A 110 2.95 -16.66 -1.38
N MET A 111 2.36 -17.32 -0.36
CA MET A 111 2.15 -16.73 0.97
C MET A 111 3.48 -16.40 1.67
N GLN A 112 4.47 -17.29 1.61
CA GLN A 112 5.81 -17.01 2.16
C GLN A 112 6.51 -15.86 1.42
N ALA A 113 6.39 -15.80 0.09
CA ALA A 113 6.92 -14.70 -0.71
C ALA A 113 6.19 -13.38 -0.39
N ALA A 114 4.87 -13.40 -0.21
CA ALA A 114 4.08 -12.24 0.22
C ALA A 114 4.45 -11.79 1.64
N LYS A 115 4.63 -12.73 2.58
CA LYS A 115 5.11 -12.46 3.93
C LYS A 115 6.50 -11.83 3.90
N LYS A 116 7.44 -12.39 3.16
CA LYS A 116 8.79 -11.83 2.99
C LYS A 116 8.76 -10.44 2.35
N ARG A 117 7.89 -10.21 1.36
CA ARG A 117 7.66 -8.88 0.76
C ARG A 117 7.12 -7.89 1.79
N ARG A 118 6.16 -8.31 2.62
CA ARG A 118 5.59 -7.50 3.71
C ARG A 118 6.64 -7.18 4.77
N GLU A 119 7.42 -8.16 5.21
CA GLU A 119 8.53 -7.98 6.16
C GLU A 119 9.62 -7.07 5.59
N SER A 120 9.98 -7.23 4.31
CA SER A 120 10.93 -6.33 3.64
C SER A 120 10.37 -4.93 3.39
N ALA A 121 9.04 -4.79 3.32
CA ALA A 121 8.36 -3.49 3.26
C ALA A 121 8.25 -2.85 4.66
N GLN A 122 8.31 -3.64 5.73
CA GLN A 122 8.33 -3.16 7.11
C GLN A 122 9.74 -2.67 7.46
N PHE A 123 10.09 -1.50 6.91
CA PHE A 123 11.31 -0.79 7.23
C PHE A 123 11.33 -0.45 8.73
N PRO A 124 12.49 -0.49 9.41
CA PRO A 124 12.58 0.07 10.76
C PRO A 124 12.06 1.51 10.74
N LEU A 125 11.28 1.88 11.77
CA LEU A 125 10.86 3.24 12.04
C LEU A 125 12.11 4.09 12.37
N LEU A 126 12.93 4.35 11.36
CA LEU A 126 14.08 5.21 11.52
C LEU A 126 13.57 6.64 11.76
N PRO A 127 14.21 7.40 12.66
CA PRO A 127 13.94 8.83 12.77
C PRO A 127 14.10 9.47 11.39
N ILE A 128 13.06 10.19 10.96
CA ILE A 128 13.00 10.90 9.68
C ILE A 128 14.17 11.91 9.58
N ALA A 129 14.67 12.35 10.73
CA ALA A 129 15.75 13.31 10.93
C ALA A 129 17.18 12.84 10.59
N SER A 130 17.43 11.59 10.18
CA SER A 130 18.83 11.12 9.99
C SER A 130 19.51 11.57 8.70
N ALA A 131 18.79 12.14 7.73
CA ALA A 131 19.41 12.75 6.55
C ALA A 131 18.63 13.99 6.14
N GLU A 132 19.29 15.15 6.20
CA GLU A 132 18.80 16.35 5.51
C GLU A 132 18.51 15.98 4.05
N PRO A 133 17.27 16.13 3.56
CA PRO A 133 16.96 15.86 2.16
C PRO A 133 17.86 16.71 1.26
N LEU A 134 18.44 16.13 0.21
CA LEU A 134 19.38 16.84 -0.66
C LEU A 134 18.76 18.15 -1.20
N PRO A 135 19.54 19.22 -1.38
CA PRO A 135 19.07 20.42 -2.07
C PRO A 135 18.53 20.05 -3.45
N ILE A 136 17.23 20.25 -3.65
CA ILE A 136 16.59 19.92 -4.92
C ILE A 136 16.80 21.09 -5.89
N THR A 137 17.68 20.88 -6.88
CA THR A 137 17.73 21.71 -8.08
C THR A 137 16.39 21.67 -8.82
N ALA A 138 16.10 22.65 -9.69
CA ALA A 138 14.89 22.61 -10.52
C ALA A 138 14.74 21.28 -11.29
N ARG A 139 15.86 20.74 -11.81
CA ARG A 139 15.92 19.41 -12.44
C ARG A 139 15.57 18.29 -11.45
N GLY A 140 16.10 18.33 -10.24
CA GLY A 140 15.77 17.36 -9.20
C GLY A 140 14.29 17.37 -8.83
N ARG A 141 13.66 18.55 -8.80
CA ARG A 141 12.25 18.72 -8.44
C ARG A 141 11.37 18.06 -9.48
N ARG A 142 11.68 18.27 -10.75
CA ARG A 142 11.02 17.62 -11.88
C ARG A 142 11.14 16.09 -11.81
N ILE A 143 12.33 15.57 -11.53
CA ILE A 143 12.55 14.12 -11.40
C ILE A 143 11.71 13.55 -10.24
N ARG A 144 11.72 14.20 -9.07
CA ARG A 144 10.92 13.79 -7.92
C ARG A 144 9.42 13.74 -8.26
N LEU A 145 8.90 14.80 -8.90
CA LEU A 145 7.50 14.88 -9.32
C LEU A 145 7.14 13.80 -10.35
N GLU A 146 8.04 13.49 -11.29
CA GLU A 146 7.81 12.41 -12.26
C GLU A 146 7.73 11.04 -11.57
N ILE A 147 8.61 10.78 -10.59
CA ILE A 147 8.55 9.54 -9.81
C ILE A 147 7.22 9.41 -9.06
N ILE A 148 6.69 10.50 -8.49
CA ILE A 148 5.38 10.51 -7.83
C ILE A 148 4.26 10.20 -8.83
N ALA A 149 4.27 10.86 -9.99
CA ALA A 149 3.27 10.65 -11.02
C ALA A 149 3.30 9.21 -11.58
N ALA A 150 4.50 8.67 -11.82
CA ALA A 150 4.71 7.29 -12.24
C ALA A 150 4.19 6.29 -11.21
N ALA A 151 4.50 6.51 -9.93
CA ALA A 151 3.98 5.67 -8.85
C ALA A 151 2.45 5.68 -8.79
N GLN A 152 1.82 6.86 -8.93
CA GLN A 152 0.37 6.97 -8.96
C GLN A 152 -0.24 6.17 -10.13
N ARG A 153 0.29 6.33 -11.36
CA ARG A 153 -0.19 5.57 -12.53
C ARG A 153 -0.06 4.06 -12.32
N LEU A 154 1.12 3.62 -11.90
CA LEU A 154 1.41 2.20 -11.72
C LEU A 154 0.56 1.58 -10.60
N PHE A 155 0.42 2.27 -9.47
CA PHE A 155 -0.39 1.81 -8.34
C PHE A 155 -1.86 1.60 -8.74
N HIS A 156 -2.44 2.53 -9.51
CA HIS A 156 -3.81 2.37 -10.03
C HIS A 156 -3.93 1.22 -11.04
N ARG A 157 -2.99 1.10 -11.99
CA ARG A 157 -2.98 -0.05 -12.93
C ARG A 157 -2.87 -1.39 -12.22
N ASN A 158 -2.21 -1.41 -11.07
CA ASN A 158 -2.03 -2.59 -10.23
C ASN A 158 -3.21 -2.86 -9.29
N GLY A 159 -4.36 -2.20 -9.48
CA GLY A 159 -5.58 -2.45 -8.71
C GLY A 159 -5.78 -1.56 -7.48
N GLY A 160 -4.86 -0.61 -7.24
CA GLY A 160 -4.98 0.36 -6.14
C GLY A 160 -4.99 -0.29 -4.75
N GLU A 161 -5.55 0.39 -3.76
CA GLU A 161 -5.54 -0.09 -2.37
C GLU A 161 -6.33 -1.41 -2.22
N GLN A 162 -7.48 -1.52 -2.89
CA GLN A 162 -8.39 -2.68 -2.75
C GLN A 162 -7.96 -3.89 -3.59
N GLY A 163 -7.19 -3.69 -4.67
CA GLY A 163 -6.77 -4.74 -5.60
C GLY A 163 -5.38 -5.33 -5.34
N GLY A 164 -4.77 -5.06 -4.17
CA GLY A 164 -3.39 -5.50 -3.88
C GLY A 164 -2.33 -4.69 -4.62
N GLY A 165 -2.64 -3.45 -4.98
CA GLY A 165 -1.74 -2.53 -5.67
C GLY A 165 -0.50 -2.19 -4.84
N PHE A 166 -0.60 -2.23 -3.51
CA PHE A 166 0.55 -1.99 -2.64
C PHE A 166 1.59 -3.10 -2.78
N GLU A 167 1.18 -4.37 -2.71
CA GLU A 167 2.05 -5.54 -2.77
C GLU A 167 2.72 -5.69 -4.15
N THR A 168 1.97 -5.40 -5.20
CA THR A 168 2.38 -5.58 -6.61
C THR A 168 3.19 -4.40 -7.15
N THR A 169 3.07 -3.21 -6.57
CA THR A 169 3.87 -2.03 -6.96
C THR A 169 5.22 -2.04 -6.22
N THR A 170 6.33 -2.21 -6.96
CA THR A 170 7.69 -2.22 -6.40
C THR A 170 8.46 -0.93 -6.72
N ALA A 171 9.49 -0.63 -5.94
CA ALA A 171 10.34 0.55 -6.17
C ALA A 171 11.05 0.47 -7.54
N GLU A 172 11.47 -0.72 -7.95
CA GLU A 172 12.10 -0.97 -9.25
C GLU A 172 11.12 -0.72 -10.39
N ALA A 173 9.87 -1.19 -10.25
CA ALA A 173 8.83 -0.97 -11.25
C ALA A 173 8.45 0.51 -11.36
N ILE A 174 8.37 1.22 -10.23
CA ILE A 174 8.16 2.68 -10.21
C ILE A 174 9.31 3.41 -10.91
N ALA A 175 10.56 3.03 -10.61
CA ALA A 175 11.73 3.64 -11.22
C ALA A 175 11.74 3.45 -12.75
N ALA A 176 11.43 2.23 -13.21
CA ALA A 176 11.28 1.93 -14.63
C ALA A 176 10.15 2.73 -15.29
N GLU A 177 8.98 2.82 -14.64
CA GLU A 177 7.85 3.63 -15.12
C GLU A 177 8.18 5.12 -15.23
N ALA A 178 9.03 5.64 -14.32
CA ALA A 178 9.49 7.03 -14.32
C ALA A 178 10.69 7.27 -15.27
N GLY A 179 11.21 6.24 -15.93
CA GLY A 179 12.40 6.36 -16.79
C GLY A 179 13.69 6.70 -16.04
N VAL A 180 13.80 6.30 -14.77
CA VAL A 180 14.99 6.54 -13.92
C VAL A 180 15.57 5.23 -13.40
N SER A 181 16.84 5.26 -12.97
CA SER A 181 17.44 4.11 -12.28
C SER A 181 16.86 3.92 -10.88
N THR A 182 16.85 2.68 -10.38
CA THR A 182 16.47 2.37 -8.98
C THR A 182 17.32 3.17 -7.97
N ARG A 183 18.62 3.38 -8.26
CA ARG A 183 19.48 4.25 -7.46
C ARG A 183 19.00 5.71 -7.44
N THR A 184 18.45 6.20 -8.55
CA THR A 184 17.86 7.54 -8.61
C THR A 184 16.55 7.62 -7.84
N PHE A 185 15.72 6.57 -7.88
CA PHE A 185 14.53 6.47 -7.03
C PHE A 185 14.90 6.60 -5.54
N PHE A 186 15.84 5.77 -5.07
CA PHE A 186 16.26 5.77 -3.66
C PHE A 186 16.99 7.04 -3.21
N ARG A 187 17.44 7.87 -4.15
CA ARG A 187 17.97 9.21 -3.85
C ARG A 187 16.86 10.18 -3.39
N TYR A 188 15.61 9.96 -3.80
CA TYR A 188 14.47 10.83 -3.46
C TYR A 188 13.52 10.20 -2.45
N PHE A 189 13.29 8.89 -2.53
CA PHE A 189 12.33 8.19 -1.69
C PHE A 189 13.02 7.04 -0.98
N GLN A 190 12.90 6.96 0.34
CA GLN A 190 13.49 5.87 1.10
C GLN A 190 12.78 4.53 0.81
N SER A 191 11.50 4.59 0.41
CA SER A 191 10.70 3.39 0.15
C SER A 191 9.57 3.65 -0.85
N LYS A 192 8.95 2.56 -1.33
CA LYS A 192 7.71 2.66 -2.11
C LYS A 192 6.57 3.31 -1.31
N MET A 193 6.54 3.17 0.02
CA MET A 193 5.51 3.81 0.85
C MET A 193 5.62 5.33 0.79
N ASP A 194 6.85 5.87 0.79
CA ASP A 194 7.07 7.33 0.73
C ASP A 194 6.50 7.92 -0.56
N VAL A 195 6.60 7.22 -1.68
CA VAL A 195 6.05 7.71 -2.94
C VAL A 195 4.55 7.41 -3.08
N ILE A 196 4.06 6.26 -2.62
CA ILE A 196 2.65 5.85 -2.76
C ILE A 196 1.72 6.64 -1.83
N TYR A 197 2.15 6.91 -0.59
CA TYR A 197 1.32 7.51 0.46
C TYR A 197 1.72 8.95 0.76
N LEU A 198 2.78 9.18 1.51
CA LEU A 198 3.25 10.52 1.83
C LEU A 198 4.77 10.52 1.91
N ASP A 199 5.39 11.55 1.34
CA ASP A 199 6.83 11.71 1.34
C ASP A 199 7.22 12.43 2.62
N LEU A 200 7.65 11.67 3.65
CA LEU A 200 7.98 12.27 4.94
C LEU A 200 9.20 13.19 4.82
N SER A 201 10.28 12.75 4.16
CA SER A 201 11.54 13.51 4.11
C SER A 201 11.41 14.85 3.40
N TYR A 202 10.96 14.85 2.14
CA TYR A 202 10.84 16.12 1.40
C TYR A 202 9.52 16.82 1.69
N GLY A 203 8.44 16.12 2.04
CA GLY A 203 7.17 16.75 2.40
C GLY A 203 7.28 17.62 3.66
N LEU A 204 7.95 17.11 4.71
CA LEU A 204 8.20 17.89 5.93
C LEU A 204 9.20 19.03 5.70
N ARG A 205 10.22 18.81 4.86
CA ARG A 205 11.12 19.90 4.44
C ARG A 205 10.37 20.98 3.65
N ASP A 206 9.54 20.59 2.70
CA ASP A 206 8.70 21.50 1.90
C ASP A 206 7.76 22.30 2.80
N LEU A 207 7.16 21.65 3.82
CA LEU A 207 6.34 22.30 4.84
C LEU A 207 7.13 23.34 5.66
N GLY A 208 8.31 22.99 6.15
CA GLY A 208 9.18 23.92 6.89
C GLY A 208 9.61 25.11 6.04
N MET A 209 10.01 24.88 4.78
CA MET A 209 10.36 25.96 3.85
C MET A 209 9.18 26.88 3.56
N GLU A 210 7.97 26.33 3.40
CA GLU A 210 6.77 27.12 3.15
C GLU A 210 6.38 27.96 4.37
N LEU A 211 6.51 27.40 5.57
CA LEU A 211 6.31 28.12 6.83
C LEU A 211 7.30 29.28 6.97
N ASP A 212 8.58 29.02 6.72
CA ASP A 212 9.65 30.02 6.76
C ASP A 212 9.43 31.14 5.72
N ARG A 213 8.99 30.78 4.51
CA ARG A 213 8.67 31.72 3.43
C ARG A 213 7.51 32.63 3.79
N ARG A 214 6.48 32.10 4.45
CA ARG A 214 5.30 32.87 4.87
C ARG A 214 5.56 33.75 6.09
N LEU A 215 6.54 33.39 6.91
CA LEU A 215 6.79 34.06 8.18
C LEU A 215 8.25 34.51 8.37
N PRO A 216 8.72 35.52 7.60
CA PRO A 216 10.05 36.09 7.80
C PRO A 216 10.06 36.97 9.07
N HIS A 217 10.58 36.41 10.17
CA HIS A 217 10.95 36.98 11.50
C HIS A 217 9.99 37.98 12.22
N ASP A 218 10.00 37.94 13.55
CA ASP A 218 9.30 38.87 14.47
C ASP A 218 7.81 39.13 14.17
N LYS A 219 7.06 38.05 13.99
CA LYS A 219 5.60 38.12 13.76
C LYS A 219 4.85 37.70 15.02
N PRO A 220 3.68 38.29 15.31
CA PRO A 220 2.82 37.81 16.39
C PRO A 220 2.53 36.32 16.27
N VAL A 221 2.35 35.63 17.41
CA VAL A 221 2.06 34.18 17.42
C VAL A 221 0.89 33.80 16.50
N GLU A 222 -0.14 34.64 16.42
CA GLU A 222 -1.30 34.43 15.55
C GLU A 222 -0.88 34.22 14.08
N GLN A 223 0.10 34.99 13.60
CA GLN A 223 0.62 34.86 12.25
C GLN A 223 1.40 33.56 12.05
N VAL A 224 2.05 33.04 13.11
CA VAL A 224 2.68 31.71 13.07
C VAL A 224 1.61 30.64 12.86
N LEU A 225 0.50 30.73 13.58
CA LEU A 225 -0.61 29.78 13.47
C LEU A 225 -1.24 29.82 12.07
N ILE A 226 -1.53 31.01 11.54
CA ILE A 226 -2.05 31.20 10.18
C ILE A 226 -1.06 30.65 9.13
N ALA A 227 0.23 30.95 9.29
CA ALA A 227 1.26 30.45 8.37
C ALA A 227 1.35 28.93 8.41
N TRP A 228 1.24 28.31 9.59
CA TRP A 228 1.21 26.85 9.75
C TRP A 228 0.04 26.23 8.99
N PHE A 229 -1.20 26.67 9.26
CA PHE A 229 -2.39 26.14 8.62
C PHE A 229 -2.35 26.29 7.10
N THR A 230 -1.93 27.45 6.62
CA THR A 230 -1.85 27.69 5.17
C THR A 230 -0.72 26.91 4.50
N SER A 231 0.38 26.62 5.22
CA SER A 231 1.47 25.77 4.71
C SER A 231 1.05 24.29 4.64
N THR A 232 0.24 23.82 5.60
CA THR A 232 -0.29 22.44 5.55
C THR A 232 -1.31 22.26 4.43
N LEU A 233 -2.16 23.27 4.18
CA LEU A 233 -3.05 23.29 3.01
C LEU A 233 -2.28 23.26 1.68
N ALA A 234 -1.09 23.88 1.62
CA ALA A 234 -0.26 23.84 0.43
C ALA A 234 0.11 22.41 0.00
N MET A 235 0.16 21.45 0.94
CA MET A 235 0.49 20.05 0.64
C MET A 235 -0.59 19.34 -0.18
N THR A 236 -1.86 19.77 -0.07
CA THR A 236 -3.02 19.16 -0.75
C THR A 236 -3.45 19.92 -2.02
N HIS A 237 -2.63 20.86 -2.52
CA HIS A 237 -2.96 21.65 -3.71
C HIS A 237 -3.14 20.83 -5.00
N SER A 238 -2.40 19.73 -5.16
CA SER A 238 -2.48 18.87 -6.36
C SER A 238 -3.38 17.66 -6.12
N GLU A 239 -4.09 17.22 -7.17
CA GLU A 239 -4.94 16.03 -7.13
C GLU A 239 -4.15 14.77 -6.73
N ILE A 240 -2.95 14.59 -7.28
CA ILE A 240 -2.04 13.51 -6.94
C ILE A 240 -1.72 13.50 -5.44
N ASN A 241 -1.40 14.66 -4.84
CA ASN A 241 -1.15 14.72 -3.41
C ASN A 241 -2.43 14.48 -2.59
N ARG A 242 -3.60 14.93 -3.07
CA ARG A 242 -4.86 14.64 -2.38
C ARG A 242 -5.13 13.14 -2.33
N ASP A 243 -4.92 12.42 -3.43
CA ASP A 243 -5.10 10.97 -3.47
C ASP A 243 -4.12 10.23 -2.58
N ARG A 244 -2.86 10.65 -2.64
CA ARG A 244 -1.77 10.18 -1.78
C ARG A 244 -2.11 10.34 -0.30
N MET A 245 -2.58 11.54 0.07
CA MET A 245 -2.92 11.87 1.45
C MET A 245 -4.17 11.10 1.90
N ARG A 246 -5.21 11.00 1.06
CA ARG A 246 -6.38 10.16 1.35
C ARG A 246 -6.00 8.71 1.64
N ARG A 247 -5.15 8.12 0.79
CA ARG A 247 -4.63 6.76 1.01
C ARG A 247 -3.84 6.63 2.31
N ALA A 248 -3.02 7.63 2.65
CA ALA A 248 -2.22 7.62 3.87
C ALA A 248 -3.09 7.61 5.14
N TYR A 249 -4.29 8.20 5.09
CA TYR A 249 -5.25 8.23 6.19
C TYR A 249 -6.22 7.05 6.23
N SER A 250 -6.45 6.37 5.09
CA SER A 250 -7.36 5.22 5.02
C SER A 250 -6.66 3.86 5.04
N SER A 251 -5.35 3.81 4.76
CA SER A 251 -4.62 2.54 4.59
C SER A 251 -3.98 2.04 5.88
N PRO A 252 -4.14 0.74 6.23
CA PRO A 252 -3.39 0.13 7.32
C PRO A 252 -1.88 0.08 7.05
N ASN A 253 -1.45 0.18 5.78
CA ASN A 253 -0.04 0.12 5.39
C ASN A 253 0.77 1.37 5.79
N PHE A 254 0.11 2.46 6.19
CA PHE A 254 0.76 3.73 6.52
C PHE A 254 0.58 4.20 7.97
N LEU A 255 -0.17 3.48 8.81
CA LEU A 255 -0.51 3.91 10.18
C LEU A 255 0.71 4.31 11.03
N ALA A 256 1.76 3.49 11.05
CA ALA A 256 2.96 3.79 11.84
C ALA A 256 3.72 5.02 11.29
N ARG A 257 3.74 5.20 9.97
CA ARG A 257 4.38 6.35 9.32
C ARG A 257 3.56 7.64 9.49
N ARG A 258 2.22 7.56 9.51
CA ARG A 258 1.35 8.67 9.90
C ARG A 258 1.70 9.18 11.29
N GLY A 259 1.89 8.28 12.26
CA GLY A 259 2.35 8.64 13.61
C GLY A 259 3.66 9.44 13.61
N LEU A 260 4.67 8.97 12.87
CA LEU A 260 5.94 9.71 12.75
C LEU A 260 5.77 11.06 12.03
N PHE A 261 4.95 11.12 10.98
CA PHE A 261 4.66 12.38 10.28
C PHE A 261 4.03 13.41 11.23
N ILE A 262 3.06 13.01 12.05
CA ILE A 262 2.42 13.87 13.05
C ILE A 262 3.48 14.39 14.04
N MET A 263 4.31 13.49 14.60
CA MET A 263 5.33 13.86 15.58
C MET A 263 6.40 14.81 15.02
N GLU A 264 6.86 14.59 13.80
CA GLU A 264 7.85 15.49 13.17
C GLU A 264 7.21 16.83 12.76
N SER A 265 5.97 16.80 12.25
CA SER A 265 5.23 18.03 11.95
C SER A 265 5.07 18.90 13.21
N GLN A 266 4.75 18.27 14.35
CA GLN A 266 4.69 18.93 15.65
C GLN A 266 6.04 19.57 16.02
N SER A 267 7.15 18.90 15.71
CA SER A 267 8.49 19.40 16.02
C SER A 267 8.85 20.66 15.21
N ILE A 268 8.41 20.74 13.95
CA ILE A 268 8.61 21.93 13.09
C ILE A 268 7.92 23.16 13.69
N ILE A 269 6.64 23.04 14.05
CA ILE A 269 5.92 24.17 14.64
C ILE A 269 6.42 24.50 16.05
N PHE A 270 6.81 23.49 16.84
CA PHE A 270 7.41 23.70 18.15
C PHE A 270 8.68 24.55 18.07
N GLU A 271 9.59 24.22 17.15
CA GLU A 271 10.83 24.97 16.94
C GLU A 271 10.54 26.42 16.56
N ARG A 272 9.55 26.64 15.70
CA ARG A 272 9.13 28.00 15.29
C ARG A 272 8.48 28.79 16.43
N LEU A 273 7.55 28.19 17.18
CA LEU A 273 6.89 28.84 18.32
C LEU A 273 7.89 29.19 19.43
N SER A 274 8.86 28.32 19.69
CA SER A 274 9.88 28.53 20.72
C SER A 274 10.78 29.75 20.47
N ARG A 275 10.79 30.27 19.24
CA ARG A 275 11.55 31.47 18.84
C ARG A 275 10.72 32.75 18.84
N GLN A 276 9.41 32.67 19.09
CA GLN A 276 8.48 33.81 18.98
C GLN A 276 8.02 34.30 20.35
N GLN A 277 7.93 35.61 20.55
CA GLN A 277 7.31 36.19 21.75
C GLN A 277 5.79 35.99 21.73
N PRO A 278 5.13 35.78 22.90
CA PRO A 278 5.69 35.69 24.26
C PRO A 278 6.23 34.31 24.64
N TYR A 279 6.23 33.34 23.73
CA TYR A 279 6.52 31.93 24.03
C TYR A 279 8.01 31.57 24.03
N SER A 280 8.89 32.51 23.68
CA SER A 280 10.34 32.32 23.82
C SER A 280 10.68 31.95 25.26
N GLY A 281 11.35 30.81 25.47
CA GLY A 281 11.66 30.27 26.80
C GLY A 281 10.53 29.46 27.47
N HIS A 282 9.32 29.40 26.89
CA HIS A 282 8.17 28.65 27.42
C HIS A 282 8.03 27.28 26.74
N GLY A 283 9.04 26.42 26.90
CA GLY A 283 9.10 25.09 26.27
C GLY A 283 7.84 24.22 26.49
N PRO A 284 7.31 24.07 27.72
CA PRO A 284 6.10 23.28 27.96
C PRO A 284 4.87 23.81 27.21
N MET A 285 4.65 25.14 27.21
CA MET A 285 3.53 25.75 26.49
C MET A 285 3.68 25.59 24.97
N CYS A 286 4.88 25.79 24.43
CA CYS A 286 5.14 25.54 23.01
C CYS A 286 4.81 24.10 22.62
N ARG A 287 5.19 23.12 23.47
CA ARG A 287 4.90 21.70 23.23
C ARG A 287 3.41 21.41 23.26
N LEU A 288 2.67 21.99 24.22
CA LEU A 288 1.23 21.84 24.33
C LEU A 288 0.52 22.41 23.09
N ILE A 289 0.81 23.66 22.72
CA ILE A 289 0.22 24.34 21.56
C ILE A 289 0.51 23.54 20.28
N SER A 290 1.76 23.14 20.08
CA SER A 290 2.18 22.35 18.91
C SER A 290 1.46 21.01 18.83
N GLY A 291 1.30 20.32 19.97
CA GLY A 291 0.58 19.05 20.04
C GLY A 291 -0.91 19.19 19.74
N ILE A 292 -1.56 20.23 20.27
CA ILE A 292 -2.96 20.55 19.94
C ILE A 292 -3.11 20.77 18.44
N LEU A 293 -2.26 21.61 17.84
CA LEU A 293 -2.32 21.91 16.41
C LEU A 293 -2.10 20.67 15.53
N ALA A 294 -1.14 19.82 15.89
CA ALA A 294 -0.86 18.58 15.17
C ALA A 294 -2.06 17.60 15.26
N SER A 295 -2.64 17.43 16.46
CA SER A 295 -3.83 16.60 16.66
C SER A 295 -5.06 17.11 15.91
N MET A 296 -5.28 18.43 15.90
CA MET A 296 -6.37 19.05 15.14
C MET A 296 -6.23 18.79 13.65
N LEU A 297 -5.04 19.04 13.08
CA LEU A 297 -4.76 18.75 11.67
C LEU A 297 -4.92 17.28 11.33
N ASP A 298 -4.48 16.39 12.22
CA ASP A 298 -4.61 14.96 12.01
C ASP A 298 -6.08 14.51 11.95
N MET A 299 -6.88 14.96 12.91
CA MET A 299 -8.33 14.73 12.93
C MET A 299 -9.03 15.26 11.67
N ILE A 300 -8.66 16.46 11.23
CA ILE A 300 -9.25 17.09 10.04
C ILE A 300 -8.88 16.32 8.77
N ASN A 301 -7.61 15.98 8.60
CA ASN A 301 -7.17 15.20 7.44
C ASN A 301 -7.81 13.81 7.42
N GLU A 302 -8.04 13.20 8.58
CA GLU A 302 -8.75 11.94 8.69
C GLU A 302 -10.22 12.08 8.26
N ALA A 303 -10.94 13.06 8.82
CA ALA A 303 -12.33 13.31 8.48
C ALA A 303 -12.51 13.67 6.99
N TRP A 304 -11.59 14.47 6.45
CA TRP A 304 -11.49 14.79 5.04
C TRP A 304 -11.27 13.56 4.16
N ALA A 305 -10.29 12.71 4.53
CA ALA A 305 -9.96 11.50 3.78
C ALA A 305 -11.12 10.50 3.76
N GLN A 306 -11.88 10.39 4.85
CA GLN A 306 -13.07 9.52 4.95
C GLN A 306 -14.24 10.04 4.11
N ARG A 307 -14.46 11.36 4.06
CA ARG A 307 -15.55 11.99 3.30
C ARG A 307 -15.26 12.06 1.78
N GLY A 308 -13.99 11.96 1.39
CA GLY A 308 -13.59 12.09 -0.02
C GLY A 308 -13.72 13.51 -0.58
N ALA A 309 -13.92 14.51 0.28
CA ALA A 309 -14.03 15.93 -0.07
C ALA A 309 -12.66 16.51 -0.47
N VAL A 310 -12.51 17.84 -0.57
CA VAL A 310 -11.22 18.57 -0.59
C VAL A 310 -11.18 19.38 0.72
N PRO A 311 -10.02 19.64 1.35
CA PRO A 311 -10.00 20.55 2.47
C PRO A 311 -10.26 21.96 1.92
N ASP A 312 -11.48 22.46 2.06
CA ASP A 312 -11.97 23.75 1.56
C ASP A 312 -12.50 24.61 2.72
N GLU A 313 -13.49 25.48 2.48
CA GLU A 313 -14.11 26.30 3.53
C GLU A 313 -14.71 25.48 4.68
N GLU A 314 -15.15 24.23 4.44
CA GLU A 314 -15.62 23.33 5.50
C GLU A 314 -14.49 22.98 6.48
N MET A 315 -13.24 22.92 6.00
CA MET A 315 -12.08 22.64 6.85
C MET A 315 -11.83 23.74 7.89
N LEU A 316 -11.98 25.01 7.49
CA LEU A 316 -11.87 26.15 8.39
C LEU A 316 -13.01 26.14 9.44
N THR A 317 -14.19 25.68 9.02
CA THR A 317 -15.35 25.50 9.91
C THR A 317 -15.10 24.37 10.92
N ASP A 318 -14.63 23.21 10.47
CA ASP A 318 -14.26 22.08 11.34
C ASP A 318 -13.14 22.48 12.33
N MET A 319 -12.17 23.28 11.89
CA MET A 319 -11.13 23.86 12.75
C MET A 319 -11.71 24.77 13.83
N GLN A 320 -12.60 25.69 13.44
CA GLN A 320 -13.24 26.62 14.38
C GLN A 320 -14.06 25.87 15.43
N GLN A 321 -14.81 24.84 15.03
CA GLN A 321 -15.57 24.01 15.96
C GLN A 321 -14.64 23.27 16.94
N ALA A 322 -13.55 22.69 16.44
CA ALA A 322 -12.57 22.01 17.28
C ALA A 322 -11.87 22.95 18.28
N PHE A 323 -11.54 24.18 17.88
CA PHE A 323 -11.00 25.20 18.79
C PHE A 323 -12.02 25.63 19.86
N SER A 324 -13.27 25.86 19.47
CA SER A 324 -14.33 26.25 20.41
C SER A 324 -14.58 25.16 21.45
N ALA A 325 -14.60 23.88 21.05
CA ALA A 325 -14.79 22.75 21.96
C ALA A 325 -13.70 22.63 23.04
N ILE A 326 -12.46 23.05 22.75
CA ILE A 326 -11.37 23.09 23.74
C ILE A 326 -11.66 24.15 24.83
N GLY A 327 -12.30 25.26 24.46
CA GLY A 327 -12.66 26.34 25.39
C GLY A 327 -13.89 26.06 26.26
N GLU A 328 -14.74 25.11 25.89
CA GLU A 328 -15.96 24.75 26.63
C GLU A 328 -15.70 23.88 27.86
N VAL A 329 -14.57 23.16 27.89
CA VAL A 329 -14.21 22.29 29.03
C VAL A 329 -13.39 23.07 30.04
N ASP A 330 -13.94 23.33 31.22
CA ASP A 330 -13.19 23.90 32.36
C ASP A 330 -12.23 22.85 32.94
N LEU A 331 -11.09 22.68 32.27
CA LEU A 331 -10.05 21.73 32.67
C LEU A 331 -9.49 22.04 34.06
N ALA A 332 -9.51 23.31 34.50
CA ALA A 332 -9.06 23.68 35.83
C ALA A 332 -10.02 23.13 36.89
N HIS A 333 -11.34 23.28 36.68
CA HIS A 333 -12.35 22.69 37.55
C HIS A 333 -12.29 21.14 37.56
N VAL A 334 -12.10 20.51 36.40
CA VAL A 334 -11.96 19.05 36.29
C VAL A 334 -10.73 18.55 37.04
N LEU A 335 -9.58 19.22 36.90
CA LEU A 335 -8.34 18.86 37.60
C LEU A 335 -8.47 19.04 39.12
N ASP A 336 -9.07 20.14 39.58
CA ASP A 336 -9.32 20.38 41.00
C ASP A 336 -10.24 19.30 41.60
N LYS A 337 -11.28 18.91 40.86
CA LYS A 337 -12.15 17.78 41.22
C LYS A 337 -11.37 16.45 41.27
N ALA A 338 -10.57 16.15 40.25
CA ALA A 338 -9.79 14.90 40.18
C ALA A 338 -8.75 14.78 41.31
N LEU A 339 -8.09 15.89 41.67
CA LEU A 339 -7.15 15.93 42.79
C LEU A 339 -7.84 15.67 44.13
N ARG A 340 -9.04 16.25 44.33
CA ARG A 340 -9.87 15.95 45.52
C ARG A 340 -10.28 14.49 45.59
N GLU A 341 -10.72 13.90 44.48
CA GLU A 341 -11.11 12.49 44.41
C GLU A 341 -9.92 11.53 44.63
N HIS A 342 -8.75 11.85 44.09
CA HIS A 342 -7.50 11.09 44.29
C HIS A 342 -7.07 11.06 45.76
N ALA A 343 -7.22 12.17 46.49
CA ALA A 343 -6.91 12.25 47.91
C ALA A 343 -7.85 11.37 48.76
N LEU A 344 -9.10 11.21 48.32
CA LEU A 344 -10.11 10.39 49.00
C LEU A 344 -10.00 8.89 48.64
N THR A 345 -9.59 8.59 47.42
CA THR A 345 -9.54 7.24 46.87
C THR A 345 -8.33 7.10 45.96
N PRO A 346 -7.15 6.72 46.50
CA PRO A 346 -5.95 6.57 45.68
C PRO A 346 -6.13 5.40 44.70
N PRO A 347 -5.65 5.54 43.44
CA PRO A 347 -5.84 4.55 42.40
C PRO A 347 -5.05 3.28 42.72
N THR A 348 -5.65 2.14 42.40
CA THR A 348 -4.98 0.84 42.47
C THR A 348 -3.80 0.84 41.50
N PRO A 349 -2.57 0.49 41.95
CA PRO A 349 -1.41 0.43 41.06
C PRO A 349 -1.65 -0.54 39.91
N ILE A 350 -1.34 -0.10 38.68
CA ILE A 350 -1.38 -0.98 37.51
C ILE A 350 -0.19 -1.94 37.60
N ARG A 351 -0.42 -3.14 38.15
CA ARG A 351 0.62 -4.14 38.45
C ARG A 351 1.36 -4.74 37.23
N LYS A 352 0.93 -4.43 35.99
CA LYS A 352 1.47 -5.02 34.74
C LYS A 352 2.62 -4.22 34.08
N PHE A 353 3.07 -3.13 34.69
CA PHE A 353 4.15 -2.27 34.15
C PHE A 353 5.42 -2.23 35.02
N LEU A 354 5.52 -3.11 36.03
CA LEU A 354 6.75 -3.44 36.77
C LEU A 354 7.17 -4.85 36.37
#